data_AF-W6SII6-F1
#
_entry.id   AF-W6SII6-F1
#
_cell.length_a   1.000
_cell.length_b   1.000
_cell.length_c   1.000
_cell.angle_alpha   90.00
_cell.angle_beta   90.00
_cell.angle_gamma   90.00
#
_symmetry.space_group_name_H-M   'P 1'
#
loop_
_entity.id
_entity.type
_entity.pdbx_description
1 polymer ?
#
loop_
_entity_poly.entity_id
_entity_poly.type
_entity_poly.pdbx_seq_one_letter_code
_entity_poly.pdbx_strand_id
1 'polypeptide(L)'
;MIFDGFVSIADPIRDDVYGAVETCHKAGIDIKMLTGDNIVTARAIAKDLGLLEEDSIVCEAVDIDAMSDEELRKALPKIKVIARSKPLTKMRVVETLIALGNSVGVTGDGINDAPALKKSDVGIAMGITGTEVSKEAADMVLLDDSFTTIVKAVGWGRGVYENFQKFIQFQLTVNVAAVITVLLSEIFNFGSPFTPLQLLWINIIMDGPLAITLGIEAMRKNIMNDKPIKRDASIITKSMITKIIIGGVYIVAMIFLLMNTNILGGTEAEQPTLVFNAFVLFALFNVFNSRRLDNESVIKGFFSNKVLLEVFAGVFVIQVLATQFLGSIFNTVPLSFTMWIKVIAYSFTIVVLGEVIRFVKRILDKKKA
;
A
#
# COMPACT_ATOMS: atom_id res chain seq x y z
N MET A 1 -32.04 -57.61 3.23
CA MET A 1 -30.65 -57.20 3.52
C MET A 1 -30.40 -57.39 5.02
N ILE A 2 -29.28 -58.00 5.40
CA ILE A 2 -28.82 -58.09 6.80
C ILE A 2 -27.74 -57.01 6.95
N PHE A 3 -27.78 -56.24 8.04
CA PHE A 3 -26.83 -55.16 8.29
C PHE A 3 -25.54 -55.71 8.88
N ASP A 4 -24.41 -55.54 8.20
CA ASP A 4 -23.09 -56.03 8.63
C ASP A 4 -22.32 -55.00 9.49
N GLY A 5 -22.51 -53.69 9.29
CA GLY A 5 -21.80 -52.64 10.03
C GLY A 5 -21.69 -51.30 9.29
N PHE A 6 -20.92 -50.36 9.85
CA PHE A 6 -20.59 -49.07 9.22
C PHE A 6 -19.09 -48.77 9.34
N VAL A 7 -18.58 -47.89 8.45
CA VAL A 7 -17.23 -47.33 8.50
C VAL A 7 -17.36 -45.81 8.60
N SER A 8 -16.54 -45.20 9.46
CA SER A 8 -16.42 -43.75 9.57
C SER A 8 -15.12 -43.31 8.90
N ILE A 9 -15.21 -42.31 8.03
CA ILE A 9 -14.08 -41.71 7.32
C ILE A 9 -14.10 -40.22 7.67
N ALA A 10 -12.93 -39.68 8.01
CA ALA A 10 -12.74 -38.27 8.28
C ALA A 10 -11.63 -37.72 7.39
N ASP A 11 -11.86 -36.56 6.80
CA ASP A 11 -10.82 -35.77 6.14
C ASP A 11 -10.33 -34.70 7.14
N PRO A 12 -9.13 -34.85 7.71
CA PRO A 12 -8.66 -33.95 8.76
C PRO A 12 -8.36 -32.56 8.20
N ILE A 13 -8.79 -31.55 8.94
CA ILE A 13 -8.42 -30.16 8.67
C ILE A 13 -6.92 -30.01 8.93
N ARG A 14 -6.22 -29.32 8.04
CA ARG A 14 -4.79 -29.04 8.23
C ARG A 14 -4.58 -28.08 9.40
N ASP A 15 -3.58 -28.36 10.24
CA ASP A 15 -3.30 -27.62 11.47
C ASP A 15 -3.03 -26.12 11.23
N ASP A 16 -2.49 -25.75 10.07
CA ASP A 16 -2.16 -24.37 9.72
C ASP A 16 -3.39 -23.51 9.39
N VAL A 17 -4.52 -24.14 9.05
CA VAL A 17 -5.75 -23.45 8.65
C VAL A 17 -6.39 -22.71 9.83
N TYR A 18 -6.37 -23.28 11.03
CA TYR A 18 -6.97 -22.66 12.22
C TYR A 18 -6.37 -21.27 12.50
N GLY A 19 -5.04 -21.16 12.51
CA GLY A 19 -4.36 -19.87 12.73
C GLY A 19 -4.54 -18.89 11.57
N ALA A 20 -4.64 -19.40 10.34
CA ALA A 20 -4.91 -18.58 9.16
C ALA A 20 -6.32 -17.98 9.19
N VAL A 21 -7.33 -18.76 9.57
CA VAL A 21 -8.72 -18.30 9.75
C VAL A 21 -8.80 -17.24 10.84
N GLU A 22 -8.17 -17.47 12.00
CA GLU A 22 -8.12 -16.47 13.08
C GLU A 22 -7.46 -15.15 12.62
N THR A 23 -6.38 -15.25 11.84
CA THR A 23 -5.70 -14.08 11.27
C THR A 23 -6.60 -13.30 10.32
N CYS A 24 -7.37 -13.99 9.47
CA CYS A 24 -8.36 -13.37 8.59
C CYS A 24 -9.46 -12.65 9.37
N HIS A 25 -10.02 -13.28 10.42
CA HIS A 25 -11.02 -12.65 11.27
C HIS A 25 -10.49 -11.38 11.96
N LYS A 26 -9.28 -11.44 12.53
CA LYS A 26 -8.61 -10.25 13.11
C LYS A 26 -8.37 -9.15 12.08
N ALA A 27 -8.06 -9.53 10.84
CA ALA A 27 -7.86 -8.63 9.71
C ALA A 27 -9.15 -8.08 9.09
N GLY A 28 -10.32 -8.47 9.61
CA GLY A 28 -11.64 -8.10 9.12
C GLY A 28 -12.00 -8.71 7.76
N ILE A 29 -11.38 -9.83 7.39
CA ILE A 29 -11.66 -10.57 6.16
C ILE A 29 -12.75 -11.60 6.45
N ASP A 30 -13.87 -11.50 5.74
CA ASP A 30 -14.96 -12.49 5.85
C ASP A 30 -14.65 -13.73 5.02
N ILE A 31 -14.77 -14.91 5.63
CA ILE A 31 -14.56 -16.21 4.98
C ILE A 31 -15.92 -16.88 4.78
N LYS A 32 -16.20 -17.29 3.54
CA LYS A 32 -17.38 -18.08 3.19
C LYS A 32 -16.96 -19.42 2.60
N MET A 33 -17.49 -20.51 3.14
CA MET A 33 -17.19 -21.87 2.71
C MET A 33 -18.26 -22.35 1.71
N LEU A 34 -17.84 -22.73 0.51
CA LEU A 34 -18.70 -23.32 -0.52
C LEU A 34 -18.19 -24.74 -0.82
N THR A 35 -18.93 -25.76 -0.40
CA THR A 35 -18.52 -27.17 -0.52
C THR A 35 -19.56 -28.02 -1.27
N GLY A 36 -19.09 -29.10 -1.89
CA GLY A 36 -19.95 -30.15 -2.46
C GLY A 36 -20.54 -31.09 -1.42
N ASP A 37 -20.04 -31.06 -0.18
CA ASP A 37 -20.51 -31.92 0.90
C ASP A 37 -21.94 -31.62 1.34
N ASN A 38 -22.51 -32.54 2.12
CA ASN A 38 -23.81 -32.33 2.74
C ASN A 38 -23.74 -31.25 3.84
N ILE A 39 -24.91 -30.69 4.15
CA ILE A 39 -25.03 -29.60 5.12
C ILE A 39 -24.55 -29.96 6.54
N VAL A 40 -24.64 -31.22 6.95
CA VAL A 40 -24.25 -31.67 8.29
C VAL A 40 -22.73 -31.67 8.43
N THR A 41 -22.02 -32.25 7.46
CA THR A 41 -20.55 -32.27 7.41
C THR A 41 -20.01 -30.85 7.26
N ALA A 42 -20.55 -30.07 6.32
CA ALA A 42 -20.11 -28.69 6.10
C ALA A 42 -20.28 -27.82 7.36
N ARG A 43 -21.39 -27.98 8.08
CA ARG A 43 -21.63 -27.28 9.35
C ARG A 43 -20.64 -27.68 10.43
N ALA A 44 -20.32 -28.98 10.54
CA ALA A 44 -19.35 -29.47 11.52
C ALA A 44 -17.97 -28.87 11.27
N ILE A 45 -17.46 -28.95 10.03
CA ILE A 45 -16.14 -28.39 9.65
C ILE A 45 -16.11 -26.88 9.88
N ALA A 46 -17.16 -26.15 9.49
CA ALA A 46 -17.22 -24.70 9.67
C ALA A 46 -17.27 -24.30 11.15
N LYS A 47 -17.91 -25.10 12.01
CA LYS A 47 -17.91 -24.89 13.45
C LYS A 47 -16.51 -25.13 14.05
N ASP A 48 -15.84 -26.19 13.63
CA ASP A 48 -14.49 -26.52 14.11
C ASP A 48 -13.47 -25.46 13.70
N LEU A 49 -13.61 -24.87 12.51
CA LEU A 49 -12.80 -23.74 12.04
C LEU A 49 -13.14 -22.39 12.70
N GLY A 50 -14.23 -22.32 13.48
CA GLY A 50 -14.68 -21.06 14.10
C GLY A 50 -15.31 -20.06 13.11
N LEU A 51 -15.84 -20.53 11.98
CA LEU A 51 -16.48 -19.68 10.97
C LEU A 51 -17.93 -19.30 11.32
N LEU A 52 -18.55 -20.02 12.25
CA LEU A 52 -19.97 -19.85 12.60
C LEU A 52 -20.11 -19.04 13.89
N GLU A 53 -20.77 -17.89 13.78
CA GLU A 53 -21.25 -17.06 14.89
C GLU A 53 -22.73 -17.37 15.21
N GLU A 54 -23.28 -16.86 16.31
CA GLU A 54 -24.66 -17.15 16.75
C GLU A 54 -25.74 -16.83 15.71
N ASP A 55 -25.52 -15.82 14.87
CA ASP A 55 -26.45 -15.38 13.82
C ASP A 55 -26.07 -15.87 12.40
N SER A 56 -25.08 -16.75 12.29
CA SER A 56 -24.59 -17.27 11.01
C SER A 56 -25.57 -18.25 10.37
N ILE A 57 -25.76 -18.10 9.06
CA ILE A 57 -26.64 -18.95 8.26
C ILE A 57 -25.81 -20.00 7.52
N VAL A 58 -26.27 -21.25 7.58
CA VAL A 58 -25.77 -22.40 6.82
C VAL A 58 -26.93 -22.93 5.99
N CYS A 59 -26.76 -23.00 4.68
CA CYS A 59 -27.82 -23.36 3.73
C CYS A 59 -27.27 -24.29 2.62
N GLU A 60 -28.17 -24.88 1.84
CA GLU A 60 -27.79 -25.62 0.63
C GLU A 60 -27.91 -24.73 -0.62
N ALA A 61 -27.23 -25.13 -1.71
CA ALA A 61 -27.31 -24.42 -2.98
C ALA A 61 -28.74 -24.23 -3.50
N VAL A 62 -29.65 -25.16 -3.19
CA VAL A 62 -31.07 -25.08 -3.58
C VAL A 62 -31.76 -23.88 -2.94
N ASP A 63 -31.42 -23.55 -1.69
CA ASP A 63 -31.98 -22.40 -0.99
C ASP A 63 -31.52 -21.09 -1.64
N ILE A 64 -30.24 -21.03 -2.05
CA ILE A 64 -29.68 -19.88 -2.77
C ILE A 64 -30.35 -19.72 -4.13
N ASP A 65 -30.47 -20.81 -4.88
CA ASP A 65 -31.07 -20.82 -6.22
C ASP A 65 -32.56 -20.39 -6.18
N ALA A 66 -33.27 -20.66 -5.07
CA ALA A 66 -34.66 -20.27 -4.87
C ALA A 66 -34.84 -18.79 -4.45
N MET A 67 -33.83 -18.18 -3.83
CA MET A 67 -33.89 -16.76 -3.43
C MET A 67 -33.88 -15.85 -4.66
N SER A 68 -34.64 -14.76 -4.60
CA SER A 68 -34.48 -13.64 -5.52
C SER A 68 -33.14 -12.92 -5.30
N ASP A 69 -32.69 -12.13 -6.27
CA ASP A 69 -31.42 -11.39 -6.15
C ASP A 69 -31.43 -10.38 -5.00
N GLU A 70 -32.59 -9.78 -4.68
CA GLU A 70 -32.70 -8.87 -3.54
C GLU A 70 -32.64 -9.59 -2.18
N GLU A 71 -33.29 -10.75 -2.08
CA GLU A 71 -33.23 -11.59 -0.88
C GLU A 71 -31.80 -12.11 -0.66
N LEU A 72 -31.16 -12.58 -1.73
CA LEU A 72 -29.78 -13.03 -1.70
C LEU A 72 -28.86 -11.90 -1.23
N ARG A 73 -28.97 -10.69 -1.77
CA ARG A 73 -28.17 -9.53 -1.32
C ARG A 73 -28.30 -9.24 0.18
N LYS A 74 -29.50 -9.41 0.75
CA LYS A 74 -29.75 -9.17 2.18
C LYS A 74 -29.26 -10.31 3.07
N ALA A 75 -29.39 -11.55 2.60
CA ALA A 75 -29.02 -12.74 3.36
C ALA A 75 -27.52 -13.05 3.32
N LEU A 76 -26.86 -12.79 2.17
CA LEU A 76 -25.50 -13.22 1.87
C LEU A 76 -24.43 -12.75 2.88
N PRO A 77 -24.51 -11.55 3.49
CA PRO A 77 -23.59 -11.17 4.57
C PRO A 77 -23.60 -12.17 5.74
N LYS A 78 -24.76 -12.71 6.11
CA LYS A 78 -24.93 -13.66 7.22
C LYS A 78 -24.66 -15.12 6.83
N ILE A 79 -24.72 -15.44 5.54
CA ILE A 79 -24.46 -16.79 5.04
C ILE A 79 -22.95 -17.05 5.10
N LYS A 80 -22.54 -18.04 5.91
CA LYS A 80 -21.12 -18.45 6.04
C LYS A 80 -20.81 -19.72 5.28
N VAL A 81 -21.79 -20.61 5.13
CA VAL A 81 -21.60 -21.93 4.53
C VAL A 81 -22.72 -22.22 3.53
N ILE A 82 -22.32 -22.66 2.34
CA ILE A 82 -23.21 -23.13 1.28
C ILE A 82 -22.79 -24.56 0.93
N ALA A 83 -23.64 -25.52 1.30
CA ALA A 83 -23.44 -26.94 1.05
C ALA A 83 -24.01 -27.37 -0.30
N ARG A 84 -23.56 -28.51 -0.82
CA ARG A 84 -23.94 -29.05 -2.15
C ARG A 84 -23.83 -28.00 -3.27
N SER A 85 -22.78 -27.19 -3.22
CA SER A 85 -22.58 -26.04 -4.10
C SER A 85 -22.40 -26.45 -5.56
N LYS A 86 -23.19 -25.86 -6.46
CA LYS A 86 -23.06 -26.03 -7.92
C LYS A 86 -22.22 -24.91 -8.53
N PRO A 87 -21.62 -25.11 -9.72
CA PRO A 87 -20.84 -24.08 -10.42
C PRO A 87 -21.57 -22.74 -10.58
N LEU A 88 -22.83 -22.78 -11.04
CA LEU A 88 -23.66 -21.59 -11.25
C LEU A 88 -23.97 -20.86 -9.94
N THR A 89 -24.25 -21.59 -8.86
CA THR A 89 -24.48 -21.02 -7.54
C THR A 89 -23.22 -20.33 -7.00
N LYS A 90 -22.02 -20.93 -7.17
CA LYS A 90 -20.74 -20.30 -6.79
C LYS A 90 -20.57 -18.97 -7.51
N MET A 91 -20.76 -18.96 -8.83
CA MET A 91 -20.65 -17.75 -9.65
C MET A 91 -21.64 -16.67 -9.21
N ARG A 92 -22.91 -17.01 -9.00
CA ARG A 92 -23.96 -16.06 -8.56
C ARG A 92 -23.65 -15.43 -7.21
N VAL A 93 -23.11 -16.21 -6.27
CA VAL A 93 -22.65 -15.72 -4.96
C VAL A 93 -21.52 -14.70 -5.13
N VAL A 94 -20.52 -15.02 -5.95
CA VAL A 94 -19.38 -14.13 -6.23
C VAL A 94 -19.85 -12.82 -6.84
N GLU A 95 -20.70 -12.87 -7.87
CA GLU A 95 -21.27 -11.67 -8.51
C GLU A 95 -22.04 -10.80 -7.52
N THR A 96 -22.82 -11.42 -6.64
CA THR A 96 -23.61 -10.70 -5.64
C THR A 96 -22.71 -10.04 -4.60
N LEU A 97 -21.65 -10.72 -4.14
CA LEU A 97 -20.69 -10.13 -3.20
C LEU A 97 -19.94 -8.93 -3.80
N ILE A 98 -19.53 -9.02 -5.08
CA ILE A 98 -18.91 -7.92 -5.81
C ILE A 98 -19.91 -6.76 -5.97
N ALA A 99 -21.17 -7.04 -6.31
CA ALA A 99 -22.21 -6.02 -6.44
C ALA A 99 -22.54 -5.29 -5.12
N LEU A 100 -22.32 -5.95 -3.98
CA LEU A 100 -22.40 -5.33 -2.65
C LEU A 100 -21.19 -4.44 -2.31
N GLY A 101 -20.20 -4.32 -3.21
CA GLY A 101 -19.02 -3.48 -3.05
C GLY A 101 -17.84 -4.16 -2.34
N ASN A 102 -17.89 -5.48 -2.16
CA ASN A 102 -16.77 -6.24 -1.59
C ASN A 102 -15.68 -6.49 -2.64
N SER A 103 -14.46 -6.75 -2.17
CA SER A 103 -13.39 -7.36 -2.97
C SER A 103 -13.38 -8.85 -2.69
N VAL A 104 -13.58 -9.67 -3.73
CA VAL A 104 -13.83 -11.11 -3.56
C VAL A 104 -12.70 -11.93 -4.16
N GLY A 105 -12.03 -12.71 -3.30
CA GLY A 105 -11.11 -13.76 -3.72
C GLY A 105 -11.82 -15.12 -3.71
N VAL A 106 -11.61 -15.93 -4.74
CA VAL A 106 -12.23 -17.27 -4.86
C VAL A 106 -11.16 -18.31 -5.03
N THR A 107 -11.26 -19.41 -4.29
CA THR A 107 -10.39 -20.58 -4.44
C THR A 107 -11.11 -21.70 -5.19
N GLY A 108 -10.40 -22.39 -6.08
CA GLY A 108 -10.93 -23.55 -6.80
C GLY A 108 -9.84 -24.46 -7.36
N ASP A 109 -10.18 -25.73 -7.53
CA ASP A 109 -9.28 -26.78 -8.03
C ASP A 109 -9.87 -27.51 -9.25
N GLY A 110 -11.19 -27.44 -9.45
CA GLY A 110 -11.87 -28.11 -10.55
C GLY A 110 -12.18 -27.21 -11.76
N ILE A 111 -12.44 -27.84 -12.90
CA ILE A 111 -13.01 -27.22 -14.12
C ILE A 111 -14.31 -26.48 -13.79
N ASN A 112 -15.07 -27.02 -12.84
CA ASN A 112 -16.33 -26.48 -12.33
C ASN A 112 -16.17 -25.11 -11.64
N ASP A 113 -14.98 -24.76 -11.17
CA ASP A 113 -14.71 -23.50 -10.49
C ASP A 113 -14.19 -22.41 -11.43
N ALA A 114 -13.76 -22.78 -12.64
CA ALA A 114 -13.20 -21.85 -13.61
C ALA A 114 -14.10 -20.62 -13.89
N PRO A 115 -15.44 -20.74 -14.03
CA PRO A 115 -16.30 -19.56 -14.20
C PRO A 115 -16.28 -18.61 -12.99
N ALA A 116 -16.29 -19.16 -11.77
CA ALA A 116 -16.28 -18.38 -10.54
C ALA A 116 -14.91 -17.73 -10.30
N LEU A 117 -13.82 -18.46 -10.57
CA LEU A 117 -12.45 -17.94 -10.54
C LEU A 117 -12.32 -16.73 -11.46
N LYS A 118 -12.75 -16.86 -12.72
CA LYS A 118 -12.65 -15.78 -13.71
C LYS A 118 -13.51 -14.57 -13.40
N LYS A 119 -14.63 -14.77 -12.69
CA LYS A 119 -15.55 -13.69 -12.34
C LYS A 119 -15.15 -12.93 -11.07
N SER A 120 -14.36 -13.56 -10.21
CA SER A 120 -13.88 -12.95 -8.97
C SER A 120 -12.90 -11.80 -9.22
N ASP A 121 -12.66 -10.95 -8.20
CA ASP A 121 -11.63 -9.91 -8.32
C ASP A 121 -10.22 -10.52 -8.28
N VAL A 122 -10.06 -11.67 -7.61
CA VAL A 122 -8.82 -12.46 -7.57
C VAL A 122 -9.17 -13.95 -7.55
N GLY A 123 -8.96 -14.63 -8.67
CA GLY A 123 -9.10 -16.08 -8.77
C GLY A 123 -7.84 -16.79 -8.27
N ILE A 124 -7.99 -17.80 -7.41
CA ILE A 124 -6.92 -18.56 -6.78
C ILE A 124 -7.06 -20.05 -7.10
N ALA A 125 -6.13 -20.61 -7.87
CA ALA A 125 -6.11 -22.02 -8.20
C ALA A 125 -5.15 -22.82 -7.31
N MET A 126 -5.51 -24.09 -7.06
CA MET A 126 -4.60 -25.07 -6.45
C MET A 126 -3.55 -25.51 -7.48
N GLY A 127 -2.29 -25.59 -7.07
CA GLY A 127 -1.16 -25.96 -7.92
C GLY A 127 -0.95 -27.47 -8.01
N ILE A 128 -1.16 -28.20 -6.90
CA ILE A 128 -0.94 -29.65 -6.84
C ILE A 128 -2.22 -30.39 -7.25
N THR A 129 -3.35 -30.08 -6.61
CA THR A 129 -4.63 -30.75 -6.89
C THR A 129 -5.42 -30.12 -8.02
N GLY A 130 -5.10 -28.87 -8.39
CA GLY A 130 -5.88 -28.13 -9.38
C GLY A 130 -5.67 -28.59 -10.82
N THR A 131 -6.76 -28.60 -11.57
CA THR A 131 -6.77 -28.85 -13.02
C THR A 131 -6.10 -27.72 -13.81
N GLU A 132 -5.56 -28.01 -14.99
CA GLU A 132 -4.97 -26.97 -15.86
C GLU A 132 -5.98 -25.89 -16.23
N VAL A 133 -7.25 -26.25 -16.43
CA VAL A 133 -8.33 -25.29 -16.70
C VAL A 133 -8.52 -24.32 -15.53
N SER A 134 -8.48 -24.79 -14.28
CA SER A 134 -8.55 -23.89 -13.12
C SER A 134 -7.34 -22.97 -13.00
N LYS A 135 -6.13 -23.46 -13.32
CA LYS A 135 -4.89 -22.67 -13.28
C LYS A 135 -4.88 -21.57 -14.34
N GLU A 136 -5.35 -21.87 -15.56
CA GLU A 136 -5.49 -20.88 -16.64
C GLU A 136 -6.59 -19.84 -16.35
N ALA A 137 -7.62 -20.21 -15.60
CA ALA A 137 -8.70 -19.30 -15.23
C ALA A 137 -8.37 -18.36 -14.07
N ALA A 138 -7.38 -18.71 -13.23
CA ALA A 138 -7.01 -17.99 -12.02
C ALA A 138 -5.97 -16.88 -12.27
N ASP A 139 -5.95 -15.89 -11.38
CA ASP A 139 -4.94 -14.81 -11.37
C ASP A 139 -3.73 -15.20 -10.51
N MET A 140 -3.90 -16.15 -9.59
CA MET A 140 -2.88 -16.65 -8.68
C MET A 140 -2.95 -18.18 -8.57
N VAL A 141 -1.80 -18.85 -8.56
CA VAL A 141 -1.70 -20.31 -8.37
C VAL A 141 -0.90 -20.61 -7.10
N LEU A 142 -1.46 -21.40 -6.20
CA LEU A 142 -0.82 -21.82 -4.95
C LEU A 142 0.04 -23.06 -5.21
N LEU A 143 1.35 -22.95 -5.09
CA LEU A 143 2.26 -24.08 -5.35
C LEU A 143 2.21 -25.17 -4.26
N ASP A 144 1.65 -24.88 -3.09
CA ASP A 144 1.60 -25.74 -1.90
C ASP A 144 0.17 -26.13 -1.48
N ASP A 145 -0.85 -25.66 -2.20
CA ASP A 145 -2.28 -25.80 -1.88
C ASP A 145 -2.64 -25.40 -0.44
N SER A 146 -1.89 -24.46 0.16
CA SER A 146 -2.12 -24.02 1.54
C SER A 146 -2.96 -22.74 1.61
N PHE A 147 -4.02 -22.78 2.43
CA PHE A 147 -4.80 -21.58 2.77
C PHE A 147 -3.94 -20.51 3.46
N THR A 148 -2.92 -20.91 4.21
CA THR A 148 -1.97 -19.99 4.86
C THR A 148 -1.23 -19.12 3.83
N THR A 149 -0.96 -19.65 2.64
CA THR A 149 -0.29 -18.92 1.55
C THR A 149 -1.18 -17.82 0.99
N ILE A 150 -2.50 -18.02 0.97
CA ILE A 150 -3.47 -16.96 0.63
C ILE A 150 -3.40 -15.82 1.64
N VAL A 151 -3.38 -16.13 2.95
CA VAL A 151 -3.30 -15.11 4.01
C VAL A 151 -1.99 -14.31 3.90
N LYS A 152 -0.88 -14.97 3.61
CA LYS A 152 0.41 -14.30 3.33
C LYS A 152 0.33 -13.40 2.11
N ALA A 153 -0.31 -13.85 1.03
CA ALA A 153 -0.49 -13.07 -0.20
C ALA A 153 -1.32 -11.80 0.06
N VAL A 154 -2.38 -11.88 0.87
CA VAL A 154 -3.15 -10.70 1.30
C VAL A 154 -2.25 -9.71 2.07
N GLY A 155 -1.41 -10.21 2.98
CA GLY A 155 -0.42 -9.38 3.68
C GLY A 155 0.54 -8.66 2.72
N TRP A 156 1.05 -9.38 1.72
CA TRP A 156 1.86 -8.81 0.64
C TRP A 156 1.13 -7.74 -0.17
N GLY A 157 -0.12 -8.00 -0.56
CA GLY A 157 -0.95 -7.03 -1.28
C GLY A 157 -1.15 -5.74 -0.49
N ARG A 158 -1.45 -5.84 0.81
CA ARG A 158 -1.55 -4.66 1.70
C ARG A 158 -0.22 -3.91 1.79
N GLY A 159 0.91 -4.63 1.84
CA GLY A 159 2.25 -4.04 1.89
C GLY A 159 2.59 -3.25 0.63
N VAL A 160 2.31 -3.82 -0.54
CA VAL A 160 2.49 -3.15 -1.83
C VAL A 160 1.62 -1.90 -1.91
N TYR A 161 0.37 -1.97 -1.46
CA TYR A 161 -0.53 -0.82 -1.45
C TYR A 161 -0.01 0.32 -0.56
N GLU A 162 0.46 0.02 0.66
CA GLU A 162 1.09 1.02 1.54
C GLU A 162 2.34 1.64 0.91
N ASN A 163 3.17 0.84 0.26
CA ASN A 163 4.38 1.33 -0.42
C ASN A 163 4.02 2.26 -1.58
N PHE A 164 2.98 1.93 -2.34
CA PHE A 164 2.45 2.79 -3.39
C PHE A 164 1.94 4.12 -2.84
N GLN A 165 1.26 4.11 -1.69
CA GLN A 165 0.84 5.34 -1.01
C GLN A 165 2.03 6.20 -0.53
N LYS A 166 3.09 5.58 0.03
CA LYS A 166 4.33 6.30 0.43
C LYS A 166 4.98 6.99 -0.77
N PHE A 167 5.07 6.25 -1.89
CA PHE A 167 5.55 6.76 -3.17
C PHE A 167 4.73 7.98 -3.64
N ILE A 168 3.40 7.85 -3.71
CA ILE A 168 2.53 8.96 -4.13
C ILE A 168 2.67 10.17 -3.20
N GLN A 169 2.74 9.95 -1.88
CA GLN A 169 2.90 11.04 -0.91
C GLN A 169 4.19 11.82 -1.18
N PHE A 170 5.29 11.10 -1.38
CA PHE A 170 6.59 11.70 -1.70
C PHE A 170 6.52 12.51 -3.01
N GLN A 171 6.06 11.85 -4.07
CA GLN A 171 6.02 12.39 -5.42
C GLN A 171 5.16 13.66 -5.53
N LEU A 172 3.95 13.61 -4.97
CA LEU A 172 3.04 14.76 -4.99
C LEU A 172 3.57 15.92 -4.15
N THR A 173 4.22 15.65 -3.02
CA THR A 173 4.79 16.73 -2.19
C THR A 173 5.80 17.53 -2.97
N VAL A 174 6.72 16.85 -3.67
CA VAL A 174 7.79 17.57 -4.37
C VAL A 174 7.31 18.19 -5.68
N ASN A 175 6.47 17.50 -6.44
CA ASN A 175 5.93 18.06 -7.70
C ASN A 175 5.06 19.29 -7.46
N VAL A 176 4.17 19.23 -6.45
CA VAL A 176 3.37 20.39 -6.07
C VAL A 176 4.26 21.54 -5.58
N ALA A 177 5.28 21.25 -4.77
CA ALA A 177 6.24 22.27 -4.34
C ALA A 177 6.99 22.89 -5.52
N ALA A 178 7.46 22.09 -6.48
CA ALA A 178 8.19 22.56 -7.67
C ALA A 178 7.31 23.51 -8.49
N VAL A 179 6.09 23.08 -8.82
CA VAL A 179 5.13 23.87 -9.61
C VAL A 179 4.78 25.18 -8.90
N ILE A 180 4.43 25.12 -7.61
CA ILE A 180 4.09 26.33 -6.84
C ILE A 180 5.30 27.27 -6.73
N THR A 181 6.50 26.74 -6.54
CA THR A 181 7.73 27.55 -6.44
C THR A 181 7.97 28.32 -7.73
N VAL A 182 7.88 27.66 -8.90
CA VAL A 182 8.03 28.33 -10.20
C VAL A 182 6.92 29.36 -10.43
N LEU A 183 5.66 28.99 -10.20
CA LEU A 183 4.52 29.89 -10.40
C LEU A 183 4.61 31.15 -9.54
N LEU A 184 4.87 31.00 -8.24
CA LEU A 184 4.99 32.14 -7.34
C LEU A 184 6.21 33.00 -7.69
N SER A 185 7.32 32.39 -8.14
CA SER A 185 8.53 33.15 -8.46
C SER A 185 8.30 34.07 -9.66
N GLU A 186 7.54 33.58 -10.64
CA GLU A 186 7.12 34.37 -11.80
C GLU A 186 6.14 35.49 -11.38
N ILE A 187 5.14 35.19 -10.52
CA ILE A 187 4.17 36.18 -10.03
C ILE A 187 4.85 37.31 -9.25
N PHE A 188 5.83 36.99 -8.42
CA PHE A 188 6.56 37.96 -7.60
C PHE A 188 7.76 38.60 -8.33
N ASN A 189 7.95 38.33 -9.63
CA ASN A 189 9.05 38.85 -10.45
C ASN A 189 10.47 38.53 -9.91
N PHE A 190 10.64 37.39 -9.24
CA PHE A 190 11.97 36.91 -8.83
C PHE A 190 12.73 36.21 -9.97
N GLY A 191 12.10 36.06 -11.15
CA GLY A 191 12.61 35.25 -12.26
C GLY A 191 12.43 33.75 -12.01
N SER A 192 12.70 32.93 -13.02
CA SER A 192 12.57 31.48 -12.88
C SER A 192 13.61 30.93 -11.89
N PRO A 193 13.20 30.26 -10.81
CA PRO A 193 14.11 29.75 -9.78
C PRO A 193 14.93 28.56 -10.29
N PHE A 194 14.44 27.88 -11.33
CA PHE A 194 15.08 26.73 -11.93
C PHE A 194 15.15 26.87 -13.45
N THR A 195 16.21 26.35 -14.06
CA THR A 195 16.27 26.18 -15.52
C THR A 195 15.46 24.95 -15.96
N PRO A 196 15.04 24.85 -17.24
CA PRO A 196 14.36 23.67 -17.75
C PRO A 196 15.14 22.36 -17.52
N LEU A 197 16.47 22.41 -17.65
CA LEU A 197 17.36 21.27 -17.39
C LEU A 197 17.41 20.89 -15.90
N GLN A 198 17.44 21.89 -15.01
CA GLN A 198 17.38 21.64 -13.57
C GLN A 198 16.03 21.03 -13.14
N LEU A 199 14.92 21.47 -13.72
CA LEU A 199 13.60 20.87 -13.49
C LEU A 199 13.52 19.42 -13.99
N LEU A 200 14.07 19.15 -15.17
CA LEU A 200 14.15 17.79 -15.71
C LEU A 200 15.01 16.89 -14.83
N TRP A 201 16.13 17.40 -14.31
CA TRP A 201 16.99 16.69 -13.37
C TRP A 201 16.30 16.38 -12.04
N ILE A 202 15.59 17.37 -11.48
CA ILE A 202 14.72 17.25 -10.32
C ILE A 202 13.74 16.09 -10.50
N ASN A 203 13.01 16.05 -11.62
CA ASN A 203 12.06 14.98 -11.91
C ASN A 203 12.75 13.61 -12.05
N ILE A 204 13.86 13.51 -12.78
CA ILE A 204 14.53 12.22 -12.99
C ILE A 204 15.01 11.60 -11.67
N ILE A 205 15.61 12.41 -10.81
CA ILE A 205 16.13 11.93 -9.52
C ILE A 205 14.99 11.51 -8.58
N MET A 206 13.89 12.25 -8.58
CA MET A 206 12.78 12.02 -7.67
C MET A 206 11.93 10.82 -8.11
N ASP A 207 11.59 10.77 -9.40
CA ASP A 207 10.69 9.78 -9.98
C ASP A 207 11.36 8.42 -10.19
N GLY A 208 12.69 8.41 -10.35
CA GLY A 208 13.45 7.19 -10.60
C GLY A 208 13.97 6.58 -9.28
N PRO A 209 15.24 6.80 -8.92
CA PRO A 209 15.89 6.05 -7.84
C PRO A 209 15.17 6.15 -6.49
N LEU A 210 14.75 7.36 -6.09
CA LEU A 210 14.15 7.57 -4.77
C LEU A 210 12.76 6.96 -4.67
N ALA A 211 11.91 7.16 -5.69
CA ALA A 211 10.59 6.55 -5.76
C ALA A 211 10.62 5.01 -5.65
N ILE A 212 11.56 4.37 -6.35
CA ILE A 212 11.70 2.90 -6.35
C ILE A 212 12.04 2.39 -4.94
N THR A 213 12.89 3.10 -4.19
CA THR A 213 13.27 2.68 -2.83
C THR A 213 12.09 2.65 -1.86
N LEU A 214 11.11 3.55 -2.03
CA LEU A 214 9.87 3.57 -1.26
C LEU A 214 8.93 2.42 -1.65
N GLY A 215 8.99 1.99 -2.92
CA GLY A 215 8.25 0.83 -3.43
C GLY A 215 8.70 -0.51 -2.82
N ILE A 216 9.99 -0.64 -2.48
CA ILE A 216 10.61 -1.88 -1.98
C ILE A 216 10.76 -1.86 -0.44
N GLU A 217 10.13 -0.91 0.25
CA GLU A 217 10.16 -0.83 1.71
C GLU A 217 9.54 -2.10 2.33
N ALA A 218 10.19 -2.65 3.37
CA ALA A 218 9.70 -3.83 4.05
C ALA A 218 8.31 -3.60 4.68
N MET A 219 7.47 -4.65 4.62
CA MET A 219 6.13 -4.61 5.18
C MET A 219 6.13 -4.42 6.71
N ARG A 220 5.14 -3.67 7.20
CA ARG A 220 4.92 -3.50 8.64
C ARG A 220 4.45 -4.82 9.27
N LYS A 221 5.01 -5.17 10.43
CA LYS A 221 4.68 -6.43 11.13
C LYS A 221 3.19 -6.60 11.48
N ASN A 222 2.48 -5.49 11.70
CA ASN A 222 1.08 -5.47 12.14
C ASN A 222 0.09 -5.18 11.01
N ILE A 223 0.47 -5.39 9.75
CA ILE A 223 -0.37 -5.03 8.58
C ILE A 223 -1.68 -5.83 8.49
N MET A 224 -1.71 -7.01 9.12
CA MET A 224 -2.90 -7.86 9.21
C MET A 224 -3.85 -7.46 10.36
N ASN A 225 -3.53 -6.43 11.16
CA ASN A 225 -4.43 -5.92 12.19
C ASN A 225 -5.37 -4.82 11.67
N ASP A 226 -5.10 -4.29 10.47
CA ASP A 226 -5.91 -3.24 9.88
C ASP A 226 -7.16 -3.82 9.22
N LYS A 227 -8.25 -3.05 9.20
CA LYS A 227 -9.47 -3.43 8.47
C LYS A 227 -9.24 -3.35 6.95
N PRO A 228 -9.98 -4.13 6.14
CA PRO A 228 -9.88 -4.02 4.69
C PRO A 228 -10.24 -2.62 4.21
N ILE A 229 -9.51 -2.17 3.19
CA ILE A 229 -9.77 -0.90 2.52
C ILE A 229 -11.00 -1.07 1.63
N LYS A 230 -11.93 -0.11 1.67
CA LYS A 230 -13.13 -0.15 0.83
C LYS A 230 -12.77 0.00 -0.65
N ARG A 231 -13.55 -0.62 -1.53
CA ARG A 231 -13.35 -0.59 -2.99
C ARG A 231 -13.36 0.82 -3.59
N ASP A 232 -14.13 1.73 -3.01
CA ASP A 232 -14.28 3.13 -3.43
C ASP A 232 -13.35 4.11 -2.69
N ALA A 233 -12.47 3.61 -1.82
CA ALA A 233 -11.57 4.46 -1.07
C ALA A 233 -10.50 5.07 -2.00
N SER A 234 -10.34 6.39 -1.93
CA SER A 234 -9.25 7.06 -2.63
C SER A 234 -7.90 6.60 -2.10
N ILE A 235 -6.95 6.38 -3.01
CA ILE A 235 -5.56 6.03 -2.69
C ILE A 235 -4.92 7.13 -1.84
N ILE A 236 -5.28 8.40 -2.05
CA ILE A 236 -4.75 9.52 -1.28
C ILE A 236 -5.70 9.85 -0.14
N THR A 237 -5.32 9.44 1.07
CA THR A 237 -6.13 9.72 2.27
C THR A 237 -6.08 11.21 2.66
N LYS A 238 -7.09 11.68 3.40
CA LYS A 238 -7.10 13.06 3.93
C LYS A 238 -5.85 13.39 4.76
N SER A 239 -5.34 12.42 5.53
CA SER A 239 -4.10 12.58 6.30
C SER A 239 -2.88 12.77 5.39
N MET A 240 -2.81 12.03 4.27
CA MET A 240 -1.75 12.19 3.27
C MET A 240 -1.83 13.57 2.61
N ILE A 241 -3.03 14.04 2.21
CA ILE A 241 -3.19 15.39 1.64
C ILE A 241 -2.68 16.46 2.60
N THR A 242 -3.01 16.37 3.89
CA THR A 242 -2.50 17.31 4.89
C THR A 242 -0.98 17.28 4.99
N LYS A 243 -0.36 16.08 4.95
CA LYS A 243 1.11 15.93 4.95
C LYS A 243 1.74 16.52 3.68
N ILE A 244 1.15 16.27 2.51
CA ILE A 244 1.59 16.78 1.20
C ILE A 244 1.55 18.30 1.20
N ILE A 245 0.44 18.91 1.62
CA ILE A 245 0.28 20.37 1.64
C ILE A 245 1.26 21.00 2.62
N ILE A 246 1.37 20.50 3.86
CA ILE A 246 2.28 21.09 4.86
C ILE A 246 3.74 20.97 4.40
N GLY A 247 4.14 19.79 3.89
CA GLY A 247 5.49 19.57 3.38
C GLY A 247 5.79 20.46 2.17
N GLY A 248 4.85 20.56 1.22
CA GLY A 248 5.00 21.38 0.02
C GLY A 248 5.07 22.87 0.33
N VAL A 249 4.17 23.38 1.17
CA VAL A 249 4.18 24.79 1.63
C VAL A 249 5.48 25.10 2.37
N TYR A 250 5.99 24.18 3.19
CA TYR A 250 7.26 24.39 3.87
C TYR A 250 8.43 24.49 2.90
N ILE A 251 8.53 23.58 1.92
CA ILE A 251 9.59 23.63 0.90
C ILE A 251 9.52 24.96 0.15
N VAL A 252 8.33 25.36 -0.32
CA VAL A 252 8.12 26.64 -1.01
C VAL A 252 8.58 27.80 -0.11
N ALA A 253 8.09 27.87 1.14
CA ALA A 253 8.44 28.96 2.06
C ALA A 253 9.94 29.05 2.31
N MET A 254 10.62 27.92 2.48
CA MET A 254 12.06 27.87 2.69
C MET A 254 12.85 28.26 1.42
N ILE A 255 12.38 27.91 0.24
CA ILE A 255 13.01 28.36 -1.01
C ILE A 255 12.85 29.86 -1.19
N PHE A 256 11.64 30.40 -0.96
CA PHE A 256 11.40 31.84 -1.02
C PHE A 256 12.21 32.62 0.02
N LEU A 257 12.33 32.09 1.24
CA LEU A 257 13.18 32.69 2.27
C LEU A 257 14.64 32.76 1.81
N LEU A 258 15.13 31.69 1.18
CA LEU A 258 16.49 31.64 0.66
C LEU A 258 16.70 32.65 -0.47
N MET A 259 15.75 32.76 -1.41
CA MET A 259 15.79 33.71 -2.52
C MET A 259 15.78 35.17 -2.04
N ASN A 260 15.04 35.49 -0.98
CA ASN A 260 14.85 36.87 -0.53
C ASN A 260 15.92 37.36 0.49
N THR A 261 16.39 36.48 1.38
CA THR A 261 17.18 36.92 2.54
C THR A 261 18.66 36.55 2.50
N ASN A 262 19.13 35.85 1.46
CA ASN A 262 20.50 35.34 1.37
C ASN A 262 21.00 34.74 2.70
N ILE A 263 20.15 33.96 3.36
CA ILE A 263 20.40 33.51 4.74
C ILE A 263 21.66 32.63 4.87
N LEU A 264 22.08 32.02 3.76
CA LEU A 264 23.29 31.17 3.70
C LEU A 264 24.57 32.00 3.50
N GLY A 265 24.47 33.27 3.11
CA GLY A 265 25.60 34.18 2.89
C GLY A 265 26.39 33.87 1.61
N GLY A 266 25.70 33.52 0.53
CA GLY A 266 26.31 33.26 -0.78
C GLY A 266 26.42 34.51 -1.63
N THR A 267 27.33 34.49 -2.60
CA THR A 267 27.43 35.54 -3.62
C THR A 267 26.23 35.52 -4.56
N GLU A 268 25.98 36.62 -5.28
CA GLU A 268 24.87 36.71 -6.26
C GLU A 268 24.96 35.62 -7.34
N ALA A 269 26.18 35.24 -7.74
CA ALA A 269 26.40 34.16 -8.71
C ALA A 269 26.11 32.76 -8.15
N GLU A 270 26.28 32.56 -6.83
CA GLU A 270 26.00 31.28 -6.17
C GLU A 270 24.51 31.08 -5.88
N GLN A 271 23.72 32.16 -5.78
CA GLN A 271 22.31 32.10 -5.37
C GLN A 271 21.44 31.11 -6.16
N PRO A 272 21.42 31.12 -7.51
CA PRO A 272 20.67 30.14 -8.28
C PRO A 272 21.10 28.70 -8.00
N THR A 273 22.40 28.50 -7.75
CA THR A 273 22.96 27.17 -7.44
C THR A 273 22.56 26.71 -6.03
N LEU A 274 22.51 27.64 -5.07
CA LEU A 274 22.05 27.36 -3.71
C LEU A 274 20.56 27.01 -3.69
N VAL A 275 19.72 27.73 -4.45
CA VAL A 275 18.29 27.45 -4.57
C VAL A 275 18.06 26.08 -5.20
N PHE A 276 18.74 25.77 -6.30
CA PHE A 276 18.68 24.46 -6.95
C PHE A 276 19.09 23.32 -6.00
N ASN A 277 20.25 23.45 -5.34
CA ASN A 277 20.73 22.42 -4.42
C ASN A 277 19.85 22.28 -3.17
N ALA A 278 19.38 23.39 -2.61
CA ALA A 278 18.46 23.37 -1.48
C ALA A 278 17.17 22.61 -1.83
N PHE A 279 16.61 22.84 -3.02
CA PHE A 279 15.41 22.15 -3.48
C PHE A 279 15.63 20.64 -3.63
N VAL A 280 16.72 20.23 -4.30
CA VAL A 280 17.06 18.81 -4.44
C VAL A 280 17.30 18.15 -3.08
N LEU A 281 18.01 18.81 -2.16
CA LEU A 281 18.23 18.29 -0.82
C LEU A 281 16.94 18.25 0.01
N PHE A 282 16.04 19.23 -0.13
CA PHE A 282 14.73 19.19 0.52
C PHE A 282 13.93 17.97 0.06
N ALA A 283 13.92 17.69 -1.24
CA ALA A 283 13.29 16.50 -1.78
C ALA A 283 13.93 15.22 -1.24
N LEU A 284 15.26 15.12 -1.28
CA LEU A 284 16.01 13.99 -0.74
C LEU A 284 15.66 13.72 0.73
N PHE A 285 15.67 14.76 1.58
CA PHE A 285 15.33 14.63 2.98
C PHE A 285 13.84 14.34 3.22
N ASN A 286 12.95 14.81 2.33
CA ASN A 286 11.52 14.54 2.42
C ASN A 286 11.16 13.06 2.18
N VAL A 287 12.03 12.27 1.55
CA VAL A 287 11.86 10.82 1.42
C VAL A 287 11.71 10.15 2.79
N PHE A 288 12.50 10.56 3.78
CA PHE A 288 12.43 10.03 5.14
C PHE A 288 11.09 10.35 5.82
N ASN A 289 10.54 11.54 5.57
CA ASN A 289 9.20 11.91 6.03
C ASN A 289 8.08 11.15 5.31
N SER A 290 8.33 10.68 4.09
CA SER A 290 7.34 9.98 3.27
C SER A 290 7.36 8.46 3.46
N ARG A 291 8.43 7.93 4.07
CA ARG A 291 8.59 6.52 4.44
C ARG A 291 7.50 5.97 5.38
N ARG A 292 6.85 6.85 6.15
CA ARG A 292 5.88 6.47 7.19
C ARG A 292 4.58 7.24 6.99
N LEU A 293 3.52 6.49 6.67
CA LEU A 293 2.16 7.02 6.55
C LEU A 293 1.49 7.20 7.92
N ASP A 294 1.96 6.48 8.93
CA ASP A 294 1.55 6.63 10.33
C ASP A 294 2.15 7.88 11.00
N ASN A 295 1.83 8.08 12.28
CA ASN A 295 2.39 9.13 13.12
C ASN A 295 3.61 8.63 13.92
N GLU A 296 4.21 7.48 13.57
CA GLU A 296 5.40 6.98 14.26
C GLU A 296 6.64 7.82 13.90
N SER A 297 7.64 7.80 14.78
CA SER A 297 8.88 8.56 14.56
C SER A 297 9.65 8.03 13.35
N VAL A 298 10.19 8.94 12.53
CA VAL A 298 11.08 8.60 11.39
C VAL A 298 12.37 7.92 11.88
N ILE A 299 12.79 8.24 13.11
CA ILE A 299 14.04 7.79 13.72
C ILE A 299 13.98 6.30 14.06
N LYS A 300 12.78 5.76 14.36
CA LYS A 300 12.60 4.33 14.64
C LYS A 300 12.77 3.52 13.36
N GLY A 301 13.90 2.82 13.27
CA GLY A 301 14.25 1.99 12.11
C GLY A 301 14.91 2.78 10.97
N PHE A 302 15.53 3.94 11.26
CA PHE A 302 16.27 4.72 10.27
C PHE A 302 17.26 3.87 9.46
N PHE A 303 18.01 2.99 10.14
CA PHE A 303 18.99 2.08 9.52
C PHE A 303 18.44 0.74 9.03
N SER A 304 17.12 0.52 9.07
CA SER A 304 16.56 -0.78 8.70
C SER A 304 16.48 -1.00 7.18
N ASN A 305 16.39 0.08 6.38
CA ASN A 305 16.34 0.00 4.93
C ASN A 305 17.69 0.46 4.34
N LYS A 306 18.60 -0.50 4.13
CA LYS A 306 19.93 -0.22 3.56
C LYS A 306 19.84 0.33 2.14
N VAL A 307 18.92 -0.20 1.33
CA VAL A 307 18.72 0.21 -0.07
C VAL A 307 18.35 1.69 -0.17
N LEU A 308 17.44 2.17 0.69
CA LEU A 308 17.10 3.59 0.74
C LEU A 308 18.31 4.46 1.06
N LEU A 309 19.14 4.07 2.04
CA LEU A 309 20.32 4.84 2.45
C LEU A 309 21.41 4.83 1.36
N GLU A 310 21.61 3.70 0.70
CA GLU A 310 22.56 3.56 -0.42
C GLU A 310 22.16 4.42 -1.61
N VAL A 311 20.87 4.37 -2.01
CA VAL A 311 20.35 5.21 -3.10
C VAL A 311 20.37 6.69 -2.72
N PHE A 312 19.98 7.04 -1.49
CA PHE A 312 20.08 8.41 -0.99
C PHE A 312 21.51 8.93 -1.08
N ALA A 313 22.49 8.16 -0.61
CA ALA A 313 23.89 8.53 -0.66
C ALA A 313 24.41 8.63 -2.11
N GLY A 314 24.03 7.68 -2.98
CA GLY A 314 24.38 7.71 -4.39
C GLY A 314 23.84 8.95 -5.11
N VAL A 315 22.57 9.27 -4.92
CA VAL A 315 21.94 10.46 -5.49
C VAL A 315 22.58 11.74 -4.94
N PHE A 316 22.88 11.79 -3.64
CA PHE A 316 23.57 12.91 -3.03
C PHE A 316 24.97 13.13 -3.64
N VAL A 317 25.75 12.06 -3.82
CA VAL A 317 27.07 12.14 -4.47
C VAL A 317 26.92 12.62 -5.92
N ILE A 318 25.95 12.08 -6.67
CA ILE A 318 25.66 12.49 -8.04
C ILE A 318 25.29 13.98 -8.08
N GLN A 319 24.50 14.48 -7.12
CA GLN A 319 24.15 15.90 -7.01
C GLN A 319 25.36 16.80 -6.74
N VAL A 320 26.28 16.36 -5.87
CA VAL A 320 27.53 17.09 -5.60
C VAL A 320 28.40 17.14 -6.86
N LEU A 321 28.57 16.02 -7.55
CA LEU A 321 29.32 15.95 -8.81
C LEU A 321 28.70 16.82 -9.90
N ALA A 322 27.36 16.81 -10.02
CA ALA A 322 26.65 17.64 -10.98
C ALA A 322 26.85 19.13 -10.72
N THR A 323 26.79 19.55 -9.46
CA THR A 323 27.00 20.97 -9.09
C THR A 323 28.46 21.41 -9.28
N GLN A 324 29.42 20.54 -8.99
CA GLN A 324 30.84 20.93 -9.01
C GLN A 324 31.46 20.86 -10.41
N PHE A 325 31.03 19.93 -11.26
CA PHE A 325 31.68 19.63 -12.54
C PHE A 325 30.79 19.86 -13.77
N LEU A 326 29.46 19.84 -13.63
CA LEU A 326 28.50 19.99 -14.75
C LEU A 326 27.88 21.39 -14.79
N GLY A 327 28.62 22.40 -14.32
CA GLY A 327 28.20 23.81 -14.26
C GLY A 327 27.75 24.39 -15.60
N SER A 328 28.38 23.98 -16.70
CA SER A 328 28.03 24.41 -18.06
C SER A 328 26.67 23.89 -18.55
N ILE A 329 26.23 22.73 -18.05
CA ILE A 329 24.94 22.12 -18.44
C ILE A 329 23.83 22.64 -17.53
N PHE A 330 24.07 22.66 -16.22
CA PHE A 330 23.05 23.02 -15.24
C PHE A 330 23.02 24.51 -14.89
N ASN A 331 23.90 25.33 -15.48
CA ASN A 331 24.09 26.74 -15.12
C ASN A 331 24.35 26.90 -13.61
N THR A 332 25.29 26.11 -13.08
CA THR A 332 25.65 26.08 -11.65
C THR A 332 27.09 26.53 -11.43
N VAL A 333 27.34 27.12 -10.26
CA VAL A 333 28.66 27.57 -9.81
C VAL A 333 29.18 26.59 -8.74
N PRO A 334 30.44 26.15 -8.81
CA PRO A 334 31.01 25.26 -7.80
C PRO A 334 30.91 25.86 -6.39
N LEU A 335 30.32 25.11 -5.45
CA LEU A 335 30.11 25.57 -4.08
C LEU A 335 31.27 25.16 -3.18
N SER A 336 31.59 26.01 -2.19
CA SER A 336 32.57 25.66 -1.16
C SER A 336 32.01 24.62 -0.17
N PHE A 337 32.90 23.89 0.51
CA PHE A 337 32.53 22.89 1.51
C PHE A 337 31.65 23.48 2.63
N THR A 338 31.94 24.70 3.08
CA THR A 338 31.15 25.40 4.10
C THR A 338 29.72 25.66 3.62
N MET A 339 29.55 26.01 2.34
CA MET A 339 28.22 26.25 1.77
C MET A 339 27.41 24.97 1.67
N TRP A 340 28.04 23.85 1.27
CA TRP A 340 27.39 22.54 1.30
C TRP A 340 26.87 22.18 2.68
N ILE A 341 27.66 22.36 3.75
CA ILE A 341 27.21 22.10 5.12
C ILE A 341 25.98 22.96 5.46
N LYS A 342 26.00 24.26 5.11
CA LYS A 342 24.87 25.14 5.37
C LYS A 342 23.62 24.72 4.60
N VAL A 343 23.72 24.35 3.33
CA VAL A 343 22.58 23.86 2.51
C VAL A 343 22.05 22.54 3.08
N ILE A 344 22.91 21.62 3.47
CA ILE A 344 22.51 20.35 4.11
C ILE A 344 21.74 20.64 5.41
N ALA A 345 22.29 21.49 6.28
CA ALA A 345 21.64 21.86 7.55
C ALA A 345 20.30 22.55 7.31
N TYR A 346 20.23 23.44 6.31
CA TYR A 346 19.02 24.13 5.90
C TYR A 346 17.96 23.16 5.40
N SER A 347 18.33 22.23 4.52
CA SER A 347 17.39 21.27 3.96
C SER A 347 16.97 20.19 4.95
N PHE A 348 17.81 19.85 5.93
CA PHE A 348 17.49 18.87 6.98
C PHE A 348 16.31 19.31 7.87
N THR A 349 16.01 20.62 7.90
CA THR A 349 14.88 21.17 8.66
C THR A 349 13.52 20.57 8.28
N ILE A 350 13.34 20.08 7.03
CA ILE A 350 12.12 19.37 6.64
C ILE A 350 11.90 18.09 7.46
N VAL A 351 12.97 17.36 7.77
CA VAL A 351 12.90 16.14 8.60
C VAL A 351 12.48 16.50 10.02
N VAL A 352 13.07 17.58 10.56
CA VAL A 352 12.73 18.09 11.89
C VAL A 352 11.25 18.49 11.95
N LEU A 353 10.76 19.24 10.95
CA LEU A 353 9.35 19.60 10.86
C LEU A 353 8.45 18.37 10.84
N GLY A 354 8.78 17.37 10.01
CA GLY A 354 8.04 16.12 9.92
C GLY A 354 7.94 15.41 11.27
N GLU A 355 9.04 15.31 12.01
CA GLU A 355 9.06 14.70 13.33
C GLU A 355 8.27 15.50 14.37
N VAL A 356 8.36 16.84 14.35
CA VAL A 356 7.59 17.73 15.24
C VAL A 356 6.08 17.57 15.00
N ILE A 357 5.63 17.58 13.75
CA ILE A 357 4.21 17.39 13.41
C ILE A 357 3.71 16.03 13.92
N ARG A 358 4.51 14.97 13.75
CA ARG A 358 4.15 13.64 14.25
C ARG A 358 4.16 13.59 15.78
N PHE A 359 5.10 14.26 16.43
CA PHE A 359 5.14 14.36 17.89
C PHE A 359 3.90 15.07 18.45
N VAL A 360 3.50 16.20 17.87
CA VAL A 360 2.29 16.93 18.27
C VAL A 360 1.04 16.07 18.07
N LYS A 361 0.91 15.40 16.90
CA LYS A 361 -0.22 14.49 16.66
C LYS A 361 -0.27 13.33 17.66
N ARG A 362 0.86 12.70 17.97
CA ARG A 362 0.93 11.64 19.00
C ARG A 362 0.43 12.10 20.37
N ILE A 363 0.74 13.34 20.77
CA ILE A 363 0.26 13.90 22.05
C ILE A 363 -1.24 14.16 22.00
N LEU A 364 -1.76 14.68 20.88
CA LEU A 364 -3.18 14.96 20.71
C LEU A 364 -4.02 13.68 20.66
N ASP A 365 -3.51 12.64 20.01
CA ASP A 365 -4.19 11.33 19.92
C ASP A 365 -4.22 10.63 21.29
N LYS A 366 -3.13 10.72 22.08
CA LYS A 366 -3.07 10.22 23.46
C LYS A 366 -4.00 10.95 24.45
N LYS A 367 -4.45 12.17 24.12
CA LYS A 367 -5.43 12.91 24.95
C LYS A 367 -6.88 12.56 24.58
N LYS A 368 -7.11 11.91 23.44
CA LYS A 368 -8.44 11.51 22.95
C LYS A 368 -8.78 10.04 23.24
N ALA A 369 -7.76 9.20 23.41
CA ALA A 369 -7.88 7.86 23.99
C ALA A 369 -7.89 7.96 25.52
#